data_AF-A0A954XPB7-F1
#
_entry.id   AF-A0A954XPB7-F1
#
_cell.length_a   1.000
_cell.length_b   1.000
_cell.length_c   1.000
_cell.angle_alpha   90.00
_cell.angle_beta   90.00
_cell.angle_gamma   90.00
#
_symmetry.space_group_name_H-M   'P 1'
#
loop_
_entity.id
_entity.type
_entity.pdbx_description
1 polymer ?
#
loop_
_entity_poly.entity_id
_entity_poly.type
_entity_poly.pdbx_seq_one_letter_code
_entity_poly.pdbx_strand_id
1 'polypeptide(L)'
;MELDPTSTVSLSRFPVAALGDLFEREDELEMFVWRNKYYERFGIVSGAKRQHSPDNTRDRFDMFGIGKDGEQIVLELKNTDGGREAVQQVFSYISVLKQNSPGSVVKGYLITGVRDIKTARCIHGMVLEGRPNLDSFAWYLYDCNRSKGTLEFVEVPYRDIEPYFR
;
A
#
# COMPACT_ATOMS: atom_id res chain seq x y z
N MET A 1 -8.49 9.43 -30.74
CA MET A 1 -7.91 8.16 -30.29
C MET A 1 -8.69 7.06 -30.99
N GLU A 2 -8.12 6.46 -32.03
CA GLU A 2 -8.71 5.29 -32.70
C GLU A 2 -8.32 4.03 -31.95
N LEU A 3 -9.28 3.14 -31.71
CA LEU A 3 -9.02 1.83 -31.12
C LEU A 3 -8.55 0.89 -32.24
N ASP A 4 -7.40 0.26 -32.04
CA ASP A 4 -6.87 -0.76 -32.93
C ASP A 4 -7.82 -1.98 -32.94
N PRO A 5 -8.38 -2.40 -34.09
CA PRO A 5 -9.31 -3.53 -34.16
C PRO A 5 -8.68 -4.89 -33.79
N THR A 6 -7.35 -4.96 -33.67
CA THR A 6 -6.63 -6.14 -33.17
C THR A 6 -6.41 -6.12 -31.65
N SER A 7 -6.76 -5.02 -30.98
CA SER A 7 -6.57 -4.88 -29.55
C SER A 7 -7.68 -5.58 -28.74
N THR A 8 -7.27 -6.35 -27.73
CA THR A 8 -8.19 -6.96 -26.78
C THR A 8 -8.63 -5.92 -25.75
N VAL A 9 -9.90 -5.51 -25.81
CA VAL A 9 -10.50 -4.64 -24.79
C VAL A 9 -11.01 -5.49 -23.63
N SER A 10 -10.42 -5.33 -22.44
CA SER A 10 -10.93 -5.96 -21.21
C SER A 10 -11.87 -4.98 -20.50
N LEU A 11 -13.16 -5.31 -20.47
CA LEU A 11 -14.15 -4.58 -19.67
C LEU A 11 -14.22 -5.19 -18.28
N SER A 12 -14.20 -4.35 -17.25
CA SER A 12 -14.37 -4.77 -15.87
C SER A 12 -15.42 -3.93 -15.17
N ARG A 13 -16.12 -4.56 -14.22
CA ARG A 13 -17.08 -3.91 -13.32
C ARG A 13 -16.44 -3.47 -12.00
N PHE A 14 -15.13 -3.64 -11.84
CA PHE A 14 -14.45 -3.26 -10.61
C PHE A 14 -14.57 -1.74 -10.39
N PRO A 15 -15.07 -1.29 -9.24
CA PRO A 15 -15.40 0.13 -9.03
C PRO A 15 -14.14 0.96 -8.77
N VAL A 16 -13.69 1.70 -9.78
CA VAL A 16 -12.57 2.64 -9.65
C VAL A 16 -13.02 3.91 -8.91
N ALA A 17 -12.27 4.33 -7.89
CA ALA A 17 -12.65 5.49 -7.08
C ALA A 17 -11.44 6.17 -6.42
N ALA A 18 -11.53 7.48 -6.22
CA ALA A 18 -10.72 8.25 -5.27
C ALA A 18 -11.67 8.79 -4.18
N LEU A 19 -11.24 8.84 -2.92
CA LEU A 19 -12.09 9.27 -1.81
C LEU A 19 -12.04 10.78 -1.55
N GLY A 20 -10.93 11.43 -1.89
CA GLY A 20 -10.71 12.85 -1.69
C GLY A 20 -9.68 13.44 -2.66
N ASP A 21 -9.07 14.55 -2.28
CA ASP A 21 -8.06 15.24 -3.06
C ASP A 21 -6.79 14.39 -3.22
N LEU A 22 -6.32 14.18 -4.45
CA LEU A 22 -5.05 13.47 -4.68
C LEU A 22 -3.86 14.39 -4.46
N PHE A 23 -2.74 13.88 -3.97
CA PHE A 23 -1.46 14.58 -3.98
C PHE A 23 -0.87 14.63 -5.41
N GLU A 24 -0.18 15.70 -5.77
CA GLU A 24 0.38 15.83 -7.13
C GLU A 24 1.57 14.89 -7.33
N ARG A 25 2.33 14.64 -6.26
CA ARG A 25 3.51 13.76 -6.26
C ARG A 25 3.57 12.89 -5.01
N GLU A 26 4.25 11.75 -5.10
CA GLU A 26 4.45 10.82 -3.97
C GLU A 26 5.24 11.48 -2.83
N ASP A 27 6.27 12.28 -3.13
CA ASP A 27 7.08 12.96 -2.11
C ASP A 27 6.28 13.94 -1.25
N GLU A 28 5.26 14.58 -1.83
CA GLU A 28 4.33 15.46 -1.12
C GLU A 28 3.44 14.68 -0.15
N LEU A 29 2.89 13.55 -0.60
CA LEU A 29 2.12 12.63 0.25
C LEU A 29 2.97 12.13 1.41
N GLU A 30 4.16 11.60 1.13
CA GLU A 30 5.08 11.12 2.17
C GLU A 30 5.44 12.21 3.18
N MET A 31 5.68 13.44 2.70
CA MET A 31 6.02 14.57 3.58
C MET A 31 4.83 14.97 4.44
N PHE A 32 3.62 14.93 3.88
CA PHE A 32 2.40 15.22 4.60
C PHE A 32 2.13 14.17 5.69
N VAL A 33 2.26 12.89 5.37
CA VAL A 33 2.12 11.78 6.33
C VAL A 33 3.17 11.89 7.44
N TRP A 34 4.42 12.20 7.09
CA TRP A 34 5.51 12.30 8.04
C TRP A 34 5.36 13.48 9.01
N ARG A 35 5.14 14.70 8.49
CA ARG A 35 5.06 15.92 9.31
C ARG A 35 3.90 15.89 10.30
N ASN A 36 2.78 15.29 9.89
CA ASN A 36 1.59 15.16 10.73
C ASN A 36 1.55 13.85 11.52
N LYS A 37 2.61 13.03 11.44
CA LYS A 37 2.74 11.73 12.12
C LYS A 37 1.58 10.76 11.85
N TYR A 38 1.00 10.82 10.66
CA TYR A 38 -0.09 9.92 10.29
C TYR A 38 0.32 8.43 10.26
N TYR A 39 1.62 8.14 10.20
CA TYR A 39 2.16 6.78 10.37
C TYR A 39 1.80 6.15 11.73
N GLU A 40 1.55 6.95 12.77
CA GLU A 40 1.14 6.45 14.09
C GLU A 40 -0.22 5.74 14.03
N ARG A 41 -1.08 6.11 13.06
CA ARG A 41 -2.39 5.45 12.83
C ARG A 41 -2.25 4.00 12.38
N PHE A 42 -1.09 3.65 11.81
CA PHE A 42 -0.76 2.28 11.41
C PHE A 42 -0.05 1.50 12.53
N GLY A 43 0.00 2.07 13.74
CA GLY A 43 0.56 1.41 14.93
C GLY A 43 2.06 1.63 15.13
N ILE A 44 2.74 2.42 14.30
CA ILE A 44 4.15 2.77 14.52
C ILE A 44 4.24 3.70 15.72
N VAL A 45 4.85 3.23 16.82
CA VAL A 45 4.99 3.98 18.07
C VAL A 45 6.44 4.37 18.38
N SER A 46 7.40 3.73 17.73
CA SER A 46 8.83 4.02 17.95
C SER A 46 9.67 3.70 16.71
N GLY A 47 10.90 4.23 16.66
CA GLY A 47 11.85 3.92 15.59
C GLY A 47 11.41 4.36 14.19
N ALA A 48 10.48 5.32 14.09
CA ALA A 48 9.97 5.80 12.81
C ALA A 48 11.09 6.37 11.93
N LYS A 49 11.21 5.86 10.71
CA LYS A 49 12.18 6.27 9.70
C LYS A 49 11.47 6.44 8.37
N ARG A 50 11.82 7.51 7.66
CA ARG A 50 11.44 7.72 6.27
C ARG A 50 12.54 7.21 5.35
N GLN A 51 12.17 6.70 4.17
CA GLN A 51 13.11 6.31 3.12
C GLN A 51 14.18 5.34 3.65
N HIS A 52 13.75 4.37 4.47
CA HIS A 52 14.63 3.42 5.14
C HIS A 52 15.03 2.30 4.19
N SER A 53 16.33 2.08 4.02
CA SER A 53 16.86 0.89 3.36
C SER A 53 17.34 -0.12 4.40
N PRO A 54 16.77 -1.33 4.44
CA PRO A 54 17.29 -2.40 5.27
C PRO A 54 18.65 -2.90 4.73
N ASP A 55 19.45 -3.49 5.61
CA ASP A 55 20.78 -3.96 5.25
C ASP A 55 20.73 -4.99 4.12
N ASN A 56 21.74 -4.94 3.24
CA ASN A 56 21.96 -5.88 2.13
C ASN A 56 20.86 -5.92 1.07
N THR A 57 20.01 -4.89 0.97
CA THR A 57 19.05 -4.75 -0.13
C THR A 57 19.17 -3.42 -0.85
N ARG A 58 18.60 -3.34 -2.06
CA ARG A 58 18.39 -2.08 -2.77
C ARG A 58 17.01 -1.49 -2.49
N ASP A 59 16.22 -2.15 -1.66
CA ASP A 59 14.88 -1.71 -1.33
C ASP A 59 14.94 -0.46 -0.44
N ARG A 60 13.96 0.41 -0.63
CA ARG A 60 13.84 1.65 0.13
C ARG A 60 12.38 1.82 0.48
N PHE A 61 12.08 1.67 1.76
CA PHE A 61 10.72 1.76 2.28
C PHE A 61 10.36 3.23 2.46
N ASP A 62 9.17 3.64 2.02
CA ASP A 62 8.72 5.02 2.23
C ASP A 62 8.70 5.35 3.71
N MET A 63 8.12 4.45 4.52
CA MET A 63 8.18 4.52 5.98
C MET A 63 8.40 3.16 6.63
N PHE A 64 9.13 3.17 7.73
CA PHE A 64 9.38 2.03 8.59
C PHE A 64 9.26 2.44 10.06
N GLY A 65 8.81 1.54 10.92
CA GLY A 65 8.93 1.71 12.35
C GLY A 65 8.54 0.46 13.13
N ILE A 66 8.50 0.61 14.45
CA ILE A 66 8.22 -0.47 15.39
C ILE A 66 6.88 -0.22 16.08
N GLY A 67 6.05 -1.26 16.06
CA GLY A 67 4.77 -1.35 16.75
C GLY A 67 4.90 -1.47 18.26
N LYS A 68 3.77 -1.35 18.97
CA LYS A 68 3.74 -1.41 20.43
C LYS A 68 4.25 -2.75 20.96
N ASP A 69 3.96 -3.84 20.24
CA ASP A 69 4.31 -5.20 20.64
C ASP A 69 5.59 -5.67 19.93
N GLY A 70 6.39 -4.74 19.41
CA GLY A 70 7.65 -5.01 18.73
C GLY A 70 7.50 -5.43 17.26
N GLU A 71 6.30 -5.29 16.67
CA GLU A 71 6.11 -5.63 15.26
C GLU A 71 6.87 -4.66 14.35
N GLN A 72 7.45 -5.17 13.28
CA GLN A 72 8.04 -4.34 12.24
C GLN A 72 6.93 -3.89 11.28
N ILE A 73 6.76 -2.59 11.10
CA ILE A 73 5.71 -2.02 10.26
C ILE A 73 6.34 -1.24 9.11
N VAL A 74 5.92 -1.55 7.88
CA VAL A 74 6.31 -0.82 6.66
C VAL A 74 5.10 -0.22 5.97
N LEU A 75 5.25 1.01 5.49
CA LEU A 75 4.25 1.71 4.68
C LEU A 75 4.83 1.96 3.29
N GLU A 76 4.05 1.67 2.26
CA GLU A 76 4.27 2.07 0.87
C GLU A 76 3.15 3.05 0.47
N LEU A 77 3.52 4.23 -0.02
CA LEU A 77 2.63 5.36 -0.24
C LEU A 77 2.58 5.73 -1.73
N LYS A 78 1.40 5.65 -2.33
CA LYS A 78 1.16 6.01 -3.74
C LYS A 78 0.18 7.16 -3.82
N ASN A 79 0.55 8.26 -4.48
CA ASN A 79 -0.34 9.40 -4.63
C ASN A 79 -1.53 9.10 -5.56
N THR A 80 -1.40 8.15 -6.49
CA THR A 80 -2.46 7.68 -7.39
C THR A 80 -2.85 6.23 -7.11
N ASP A 81 -3.00 5.38 -8.13
CA ASP A 81 -3.05 3.94 -7.98
C ASP A 81 -1.67 3.33 -7.70
N GLY A 82 -1.64 2.09 -7.20
CA GLY A 82 -0.37 1.39 -6.96
C GLY A 82 0.03 0.41 -8.07
N GLY A 83 -0.94 -0.03 -8.87
CA GLY A 83 -0.75 -1.11 -9.84
C GLY A 83 -0.16 -2.38 -9.23
N ARG A 84 0.55 -3.15 -10.07
CA ARG A 84 1.27 -4.37 -9.69
C ARG A 84 2.54 -4.07 -8.90
N GLU A 85 3.24 -3.01 -9.27
CA GLU A 85 4.56 -2.67 -8.73
C GLU A 85 4.49 -2.38 -7.23
N ALA A 86 3.57 -1.53 -6.79
CA ALA A 86 3.44 -1.18 -5.37
C ALA A 86 3.08 -2.40 -4.50
N VAL A 87 2.22 -3.29 -5.01
CA VAL A 87 1.87 -4.53 -4.31
C VAL A 87 3.12 -5.41 -4.17
N GLN A 88 3.90 -5.58 -5.24
CA GLN A 88 5.12 -6.37 -5.20
C GLN A 88 6.18 -5.76 -4.26
N GLN A 89 6.28 -4.43 -4.20
CA GLN A 89 7.18 -3.72 -3.29
C GLN A 89 6.87 -4.07 -1.83
N VAL A 90 5.62 -3.91 -1.38
CA VAL A 90 5.24 -4.23 0.01
C VAL A 90 5.54 -5.69 0.34
N PHE A 91 5.25 -6.61 -0.60
CA PHE A 91 5.51 -8.04 -0.42
C PHE A 91 7.01 -8.36 -0.35
N SER A 92 7.84 -7.67 -1.14
CA SER A 92 9.30 -7.74 -1.04
C SER A 92 9.76 -7.28 0.34
N TYR A 93 9.25 -6.15 0.81
CA TYR A 93 9.64 -5.56 2.10
C TYR A 93 9.31 -6.48 3.27
N ILE A 94 8.11 -7.06 3.27
CA ILE A 94 7.70 -8.06 4.26
C ILE A 94 8.66 -9.25 4.24
N SER A 95 9.04 -9.72 3.06
CA SER A 95 9.93 -10.89 2.90
C SER A 95 11.34 -10.59 3.41
N VAL A 96 11.89 -9.43 3.05
CA VAL A 96 13.21 -8.96 3.51
C VAL A 96 13.26 -8.85 5.04
N LEU A 97 12.24 -8.24 5.65
CA LEU A 97 12.22 -8.07 7.11
C LEU A 97 12.09 -9.40 7.86
N LYS A 98 11.29 -10.34 7.33
CA LYS A 98 11.21 -11.69 7.89
C LYS A 98 12.52 -12.47 7.76
N GLN A 99 13.31 -12.24 6.70
CA GLN A 99 14.63 -12.85 6.53
C GLN A 99 15.67 -12.26 7.49
N ASN A 100 15.69 -10.93 7.64
CA ASN A 100 16.64 -10.24 8.51
C ASN A 100 16.31 -10.42 10.00
N SER A 101 15.06 -10.75 10.35
CA SER A 101 14.64 -11.00 11.72
C SER A 101 13.65 -12.16 11.79
N PRO A 102 14.14 -13.41 11.69
CA PRO A 102 13.29 -14.60 11.75
C PRO A 102 12.47 -14.66 13.04
N GLY A 103 11.17 -14.93 12.90
CA GLY A 103 10.23 -14.97 14.04
C GLY A 103 9.62 -13.62 14.43
N SER A 104 10.06 -12.50 13.84
CA SER A 104 9.40 -11.21 14.03
C SER A 104 8.04 -11.15 13.34
N VAL A 105 7.09 -10.46 13.97
CA VAL A 105 5.82 -10.10 13.33
C VAL A 105 6.10 -8.90 12.41
N VAL A 106 5.71 -9.02 11.15
CA VAL A 106 5.89 -7.98 10.13
C VAL A 106 4.53 -7.63 9.53
N LYS A 107 4.20 -6.34 9.48
CA LYS A 107 2.99 -5.81 8.86
C LYS A 107 3.38 -4.84 7.75
N GLY A 108 2.85 -5.06 6.55
CA GLY A 108 3.04 -4.16 5.42
C GLY A 108 1.73 -3.52 4.99
N TYR A 109 1.74 -2.22 4.81
CA TYR A 109 0.56 -1.47 4.41
C TYR A 109 0.83 -0.77 3.08
N LEU A 110 -0.03 -1.06 2.10
CA LEU A 110 -0.10 -0.29 0.86
C LEU A 110 -1.15 0.82 1.06
N ILE A 111 -0.79 2.07 0.83
CA ILE A 111 -1.69 3.21 0.91
C ILE A 111 -1.72 3.91 -0.44
N THR A 112 -2.88 3.99 -1.07
CA THR A 112 -3.05 4.59 -2.41
C THR A 112 -4.09 5.72 -2.38
N GLY A 113 -4.03 6.62 -3.36
CA GLY A 113 -5.07 7.65 -3.55
C GLY A 113 -6.26 7.15 -4.38
N VAL A 114 -6.02 6.14 -5.22
CA VAL A 114 -7.02 5.57 -6.11
C VAL A 114 -7.18 4.08 -5.82
N ARG A 115 -8.44 3.63 -5.76
CA ARG A 115 -8.83 2.24 -5.85
C ARG A 115 -8.86 1.84 -7.31
N ASP A 116 -7.89 1.08 -7.77
CA ASP A 116 -7.84 0.64 -9.16
C ASP A 116 -7.89 -0.89 -9.31
N ILE A 117 -8.21 -1.33 -10.52
CA ILE A 117 -8.36 -2.74 -10.85
C ILE A 117 -7.03 -3.49 -10.90
N LYS A 118 -5.92 -2.85 -11.27
CA LYS A 118 -4.62 -3.50 -11.43
C LYS A 118 -4.04 -3.86 -10.06
N THR A 119 -4.12 -2.95 -9.08
CA THR A 119 -3.77 -3.26 -7.68
C THR A 119 -4.67 -4.37 -7.15
N ALA A 120 -5.99 -4.24 -7.30
CA ALA A 120 -6.94 -5.24 -6.83
C ALA A 120 -6.67 -6.65 -7.41
N ARG A 121 -6.42 -6.73 -8.73
CA ARG A 121 -6.08 -7.98 -9.41
C ARG A 121 -4.76 -8.56 -8.93
N CYS A 122 -3.75 -7.72 -8.69
CA CYS A 122 -2.45 -8.18 -8.19
C CYS A 122 -2.58 -8.73 -6.76
N ILE A 123 -3.31 -8.04 -5.88
CA ILE A 123 -3.60 -8.51 -4.52
C ILE A 123 -4.30 -9.88 -4.58
N HIS A 124 -5.34 -10.00 -5.42
CA HIS A 124 -6.05 -11.27 -5.61
C HIS A 124 -5.13 -12.41 -6.07
N GLY A 125 -4.29 -12.16 -7.08
CA GLY A 125 -3.32 -13.15 -7.56
C GLY A 125 -2.35 -13.60 -6.46
N MET A 126 -1.81 -12.67 -5.68
CA MET A 126 -0.88 -12.99 -4.59
C MET A 126 -1.52 -13.83 -3.48
N VAL A 127 -2.79 -13.53 -3.14
CA VAL A 127 -3.56 -14.31 -2.16
C VAL A 127 -3.76 -15.74 -2.64
N LEU A 128 -4.11 -15.94 -3.93
CA LEU A 128 -4.25 -17.28 -4.51
C LEU A 128 -2.94 -18.06 -4.54
N GLU A 129 -1.80 -17.38 -4.71
CA GLU A 129 -0.46 -17.98 -4.66
C GLU A 129 0.02 -18.30 -3.23
N GLY A 130 -0.79 -18.03 -2.20
CA GLY A 130 -0.45 -18.27 -0.80
C GLY A 130 0.67 -17.37 -0.27
N ARG A 131 0.92 -16.23 -0.92
CA ARG A 131 1.96 -15.27 -0.54
C ARG A 131 1.34 -14.09 0.23
N PRO A 132 2.09 -13.63 1.24
CA PRO A 132 1.78 -13.56 2.66
C PRO A 132 0.36 -13.92 3.10
N ASN A 133 0.29 -14.48 4.31
CA ASN A 133 -0.95 -14.47 5.08
C ASN A 133 -1.49 -13.02 5.12
N LEU A 134 -2.77 -12.85 4.76
CA LEU A 134 -3.49 -11.57 4.78
C LEU A 134 -3.34 -10.85 6.14
N ASP A 135 -3.04 -11.58 7.21
CA ASP A 135 -2.71 -11.01 8.53
C ASP A 135 -1.48 -10.07 8.53
N SER A 136 -0.62 -10.15 7.51
CA SER A 136 0.60 -9.34 7.39
C SER A 136 0.53 -8.25 6.32
N PHE A 137 -0.58 -8.13 5.58
CA PHE A 137 -0.76 -7.16 4.52
C PHE A 137 -2.15 -6.53 4.54
N ALA A 138 -2.24 -5.21 4.41
CA ALA A 138 -3.51 -4.54 4.15
C ALA A 138 -3.35 -3.38 3.16
N TRP A 139 -4.43 -3.12 2.41
CA TRP A 139 -4.52 -2.02 1.45
C TRP A 139 -5.47 -0.95 1.98
N TYR A 140 -5.05 0.31 1.94
CA TYR A 140 -5.83 1.47 2.33
C TYR A 140 -5.93 2.47 1.19
N LEU A 141 -7.06 3.16 1.14
CA LEU A 141 -7.21 4.41 0.41
C LEU A 141 -7.03 5.57 1.38
N TYR A 142 -6.31 6.61 0.97
CA TYR A 142 -6.34 7.86 1.72
C TYR A 142 -7.49 8.75 1.25
N ASP A 143 -8.14 9.41 2.20
CA ASP A 143 -9.14 10.46 1.97
C ASP A 143 -8.56 11.76 2.50
N CYS A 144 -8.05 12.58 1.56
CA CYS A 144 -7.47 13.87 1.87
C CYS A 144 -8.47 14.98 1.59
N ASN A 145 -8.62 15.88 2.54
CA ASN A 145 -9.32 17.14 2.33
C ASN A 145 -8.31 18.28 2.46
N ARG A 146 -7.82 18.78 1.32
CA ARG A 146 -6.78 19.83 1.31
C ARG A 146 -7.28 21.12 1.95
N SER A 147 -8.56 21.45 1.80
CA SER A 147 -9.15 22.67 2.39
C SER A 147 -9.15 22.66 3.91
N LYS A 148 -9.21 21.46 4.52
CA LYS A 148 -9.21 21.26 5.98
C LYS A 148 -7.87 20.77 6.52
N GLY A 149 -6.93 20.41 5.65
CA GLY A 149 -5.63 19.84 6.04
C GLY A 149 -5.74 18.48 6.72
N THR A 150 -6.78 17.70 6.44
CA THR A 150 -7.03 16.39 7.08
C THR A 150 -6.72 15.24 6.13
N LEU A 151 -6.21 14.14 6.69
CA LEU A 151 -5.97 12.89 5.99
C LEU A 151 -6.51 11.72 6.82
N GLU A 152 -7.45 10.99 6.23
CA GLU A 152 -8.02 9.78 6.79
C GLU A 152 -7.60 8.56 5.95
N PHE A 153 -7.68 7.37 6.53
CA PHE A 153 -7.34 6.12 5.83
C PHE A 153 -8.49 5.13 5.94
N VAL A 154 -8.93 4.62 4.80
CA VAL A 154 -10.05 3.67 4.70
C VAL A 154 -9.50 2.37 4.14
N GLU A 155 -9.60 1.30 4.94
CA GLU A 155 -9.17 -0.03 4.50
C GLU A 155 -10.03 -0.52 3.32
N VAL A 156 -9.39 -1.16 2.34
CA VAL A 156 -10.05 -1.91 1.27
C VAL A 156 -9.95 -3.40 1.61
N PRO A 157 -10.96 -3.98 2.27
CA PRO A 157 -10.88 -5.36 2.74
C PRO A 157 -10.93 -6.32 1.55
N TYR A 158 -10.20 -7.44 1.64
CA TYR A 158 -10.11 -8.42 0.54
C TYR A 158 -11.47 -8.97 0.08
N ARG A 159 -12.45 -9.06 0.99
CA ARG A 159 -13.83 -9.47 0.67
C ARG A 159 -14.53 -8.53 -0.34
N ASP A 160 -14.07 -7.29 -0.46
CA ASP A 160 -14.58 -6.31 -1.42
C ASP A 160 -13.83 -6.40 -2.78
N ILE A 161 -12.76 -7.19 -2.85
CA ILE A 161 -11.94 -7.42 -4.04
C ILE A 161 -12.31 -8.75 -4.71
N GLU A 162 -12.35 -9.81 -3.91
CA GLU A 162 -12.51 -11.19 -4.37
C GLU A 162 -13.68 -11.43 -5.34
N PRO A 163 -14.90 -10.86 -5.12
CA PRO A 163 -16.05 -11.13 -6.00
C PRO A 163 -15.87 -10.70 -7.46
N TYR A 164 -14.90 -9.84 -7.76
CA TYR A 164 -14.67 -9.30 -9.10
C TYR A 164 -13.72 -10.15 -9.96
N PHE A 165 -13.09 -11.17 -9.39
CA PHE A 165 -12.08 -12.00 -10.06
C PHE A 165 -12.38 -13.51 -9.98
N ARG A 166 -13.58 -13.87 -9.53
CA ARG A 166 -14.12 -15.24 -9.56
C ARG A 166 -14.72 -15.59 -10.92
#